data_AF-K3X912-F1
#
_entry.id   AF-K3X912-F1
#
_cell.length_a   1.000
_cell.length_b   1.000
_cell.length_c   1.000
_cell.angle_alpha   90.00
_cell.angle_beta   90.00
_cell.angle_gamma   90.00
#
_symmetry.space_group_name_H-M   'P 1'
#
loop_
_entity.id
_entity.type
_entity.pdbx_description
1 polymer ?
#
loop_
_entity_poly.entity_id
_entity_poly.type
_entity_poly.pdbx_seq_one_letter_code
_entity_poly.pdbx_strand_id
1 'polypeptide(L)'
;MSDNKNVPSEFRISEKWDKCIENFTLHFAAGLVAGGLTSVVLARSGAGRGVLTGFGAGAGAGSSWTTCQLAFKGDSDAQAALDKSDKLVDEIKEKINRA
;
A
#
# COMPACT_ATOMS: atom_id res chain seq x y z
N MET A 1 14.25 -10.91 -4.24
CA MET A 1 14.50 -10.27 -5.53
C MET A 1 14.08 -11.30 -6.56
N SER A 2 12.92 -11.16 -7.20
CA SER A 2 12.59 -12.06 -8.32
C SER A 2 13.52 -11.65 -9.45
N ASP A 3 14.67 -12.32 -9.57
CA ASP A 3 15.61 -12.15 -10.66
C ASP A 3 14.93 -12.63 -11.96
N ASN A 4 14.07 -11.78 -12.52
CA ASN A 4 13.57 -11.97 -13.86
C ASN A 4 14.73 -11.66 -14.81
N LYS A 5 15.52 -12.68 -15.13
CA LYS A 5 16.77 -12.59 -15.93
C LYS A 5 16.57 -12.01 -17.34
N ASN A 6 15.31 -11.72 -17.73
CA ASN A 6 14.92 -11.17 -19.02
C ASN A 6 14.66 -9.66 -18.97
N VAL A 7 14.66 -9.04 -17.78
CA VAL A 7 14.43 -7.61 -17.61
C VAL A 7 15.79 -6.90 -17.56
N PRO A 8 16.07 -5.97 -18.48
CA PRO A 8 17.32 -5.21 -18.49
C PRO A 8 17.54 -4.51 -17.14
N SER A 9 18.80 -4.38 -16.70
CA SER A 9 19.12 -3.89 -15.35
C SER A 9 18.58 -2.50 -15.06
N GLU A 10 18.34 -1.67 -16.09
CA GLU A 10 17.71 -0.36 -15.95
C GLU A 10 16.24 -0.43 -15.49
N PHE A 11 15.49 -1.49 -15.83
CA PHE A 11 14.07 -1.61 -15.51
C PHE A 11 13.80 -2.25 -14.14
N ARG A 12 14.81 -2.86 -13.51
CA ARG A 12 14.69 -3.47 -12.17
C ARG A 12 14.31 -2.45 -11.09
N ILE A 13 14.67 -1.18 -11.29
CA ILE A 13 14.29 -0.09 -10.37
C ILE A 13 12.83 0.32 -10.57
N SER A 14 12.36 0.35 -11.81
CA SER A 14 10.97 0.65 -12.12
C SER A 14 10.03 -0.41 -11.54
N GLU A 15 10.39 -1.69 -11.67
CA GLU A 15 9.59 -2.80 -11.11
C GLU A 15 9.49 -2.74 -9.57
N LYS A 16 10.57 -2.32 -8.89
CA LYS A 16 10.54 -2.08 -7.45
C LYS A 16 9.61 -0.94 -7.06
N TRP A 17 9.66 0.14 -7.83
CA TRP A 17 8.80 1.30 -7.61
C TRP A 17 7.32 0.97 -7.81
N ASP A 18 7.00 0.16 -8.82
CA ASP A 18 5.63 -0.24 -9.12
C ASP A 18 5.02 -0.99 -7.93
N LYS A 19 5.72 -2.01 -7.42
CA LYS A 19 5.30 -2.76 -6.23
C LYS A 19 5.16 -1.89 -4.98
N CYS A 20 6.07 -0.93 -4.81
CA CYS A 20 5.98 0.01 -3.70
C CYS A 20 4.75 0.92 -3.80
N ILE A 21 4.43 1.40 -5.01
CA ILE A 21 3.27 2.26 -5.26
C ILE A 21 1.97 1.48 -5.06
N GLU A 22 1.91 0.23 -5.50
CA GLU A 22 0.74 -0.62 -5.26
C GLU A 22 0.53 -0.88 -3.77
N ASN A 23 1.60 -1.25 -3.05
CA ASN A 23 1.53 -1.43 -1.61
C ASN A 23 1.11 -0.15 -0.88
N PHE A 24 1.62 1.01 -1.32
CA PHE A 24 1.24 2.32 -0.79
C PHE A 24 -0.24 2.59 -1.03
N THR A 25 -0.70 2.39 -2.26
CA THR A 25 -2.10 2.64 -2.63
C THR A 25 -3.04 1.76 -1.83
N LEU A 26 -2.71 0.48 -1.65
CA LEU A 26 -3.50 -0.45 -0.87
C LEU A 26 -3.56 -0.06 0.62
N HIS A 27 -2.42 0.30 1.23
CA HIS A 27 -2.39 0.70 2.65
C HIS A 27 -3.01 2.07 2.88
N PHE A 28 -2.84 3.00 1.95
CA PHE A 28 -3.48 4.31 2.00
C PHE A 28 -4.99 4.19 1.86
N ALA A 29 -5.49 3.39 0.91
CA ALA A 29 -6.91 3.13 0.74
C ALA A 29 -7.49 2.41 1.97
N ALA A 30 -6.80 1.38 2.49
CA ALA A 30 -7.20 0.70 3.71
C ALA A 30 -7.23 1.67 4.91
N GLY A 31 -6.21 2.53 5.04
CA GLY A 31 -6.15 3.57 6.05
C GLY A 31 -7.26 4.63 5.92
N LEU A 32 -7.63 5.00 4.70
CA LEU A 32 -8.77 5.89 4.42
C LEU A 32 -10.10 5.24 4.78
N VAL A 33 -10.31 3.98 4.43
CA VAL A 33 -11.56 3.27 4.73
C VAL A 33 -11.67 3.04 6.23
N ALA A 34 -10.63 2.50 6.86
CA ALA A 34 -10.62 2.28 8.31
C ALA A 34 -10.71 3.61 9.08
N GLY A 35 -9.94 4.62 8.69
CA GLY A 35 -9.98 5.97 9.23
C GLY A 35 -11.34 6.64 9.04
N GLY A 36 -11.96 6.48 7.87
CA GLY A 36 -13.29 7.00 7.56
C GLY A 36 -14.39 6.36 8.41
N LEU A 37 -14.37 5.04 8.57
CA LEU A 37 -15.34 4.33 9.40
C LEU A 37 -15.18 4.69 10.88
N THR A 38 -13.95 4.68 11.39
CA THR A 38 -13.67 5.06 12.77
C THR A 38 -13.99 6.52 13.05
N SER A 39 -13.77 7.41 12.07
CA SER A 39 -14.09 8.83 12.22
C SER A 39 -15.59 9.10 12.30
N VAL A 40 -16.41 8.36 11.54
CA VAL A 40 -17.87 8.45 11.62
C VAL A 40 -18.38 8.02 13.00
N VAL A 41 -17.77 6.99 13.59
CA VAL A 41 -18.16 6.46 14.92
C VAL A 41 -17.69 7.37 16.06
N LEU A 42 -16.42 7.80 16.06
CA LEU A 42 -15.85 8.55 17.19
C LEU A 42 -16.11 10.06 17.13
N ALA A 43 -16.18 10.66 15.95
CA ALA A 43 -16.28 12.11 15.82
C ALA A 43 -17.70 12.60 15.53
N ARG A 44 -18.21 13.44 16.43
CA ARG A 44 -19.48 14.17 16.28
C ARG A 44 -19.39 15.40 15.37
N SER A 45 -18.18 15.94 15.11
CA SER A 45 -17.97 17.13 14.28
C SER A 45 -17.25 16.81 12.97
N GLY A 46 -17.56 17.57 11.91
CA GLY A 46 -16.93 17.41 10.59
C GLY A 46 -15.40 17.58 10.61
N ALA A 47 -14.89 18.50 11.43
CA ALA A 47 -13.45 18.68 11.61
C ALA A 47 -12.78 17.46 12.27
N GLY A 48 -13.41 16.89 13.31
CA GLY A 48 -12.90 15.67 13.96
C GLY A 48 -12.91 14.47 13.00
N ARG A 49 -13.90 14.41 12.10
CA ARG A 49 -13.97 13.37 11.07
C ARG A 49 -12.80 13.45 10.09
N GLY A 50 -12.50 14.66 9.60
CA GLY A 50 -11.38 14.89 8.69
C GLY A 50 -10.02 14.50 9.30
N VAL A 51 -9.78 14.85 10.57
CA VAL A 51 -8.52 14.53 11.27
C VAL A 51 -8.33 13.02 11.43
N LEU A 52 -9.36 12.30 11.88
CA LEU A 52 -9.28 10.85 12.09
C LEU A 52 -9.11 10.09 10.77
N THR A 53 -9.86 10.47 9.73
CA THR A 53 -9.70 9.89 8.39
C THR A 53 -8.31 10.17 7.80
N GLY A 54 -7.84 11.41 7.92
CA GLY A 54 -6.50 11.81 7.47
C GLY A 54 -5.38 11.11 8.24
N PHE A 55 -5.54 10.92 9.56
CA PHE A 55 -4.59 10.17 10.38
C PHE A 55 -4.52 8.70 9.97
N GLY A 56 -5.68 8.04 9.75
CA GLY A 56 -5.71 6.66 9.26
C GLY A 56 -5.02 6.49 7.91
N ALA A 57 -5.31 7.40 6.97
CA ALA A 57 -4.67 7.42 5.66
C ALA A 57 -3.16 7.67 5.75
N GLY A 58 -2.74 8.63 6.57
CA GLY A 58 -1.34 8.98 6.79
C GLY A 58 -0.55 7.84 7.45
N ALA A 59 -1.13 7.14 8.43
CA ALA A 59 -0.50 5.97 9.05
C ALA A 59 -0.31 4.82 8.04
N GLY A 60 -1.32 4.55 7.21
CA GLY A 60 -1.23 3.57 6.11
C GLY A 60 -0.11 3.93 5.12
N ALA A 61 -0.11 5.16 4.61
CA ALA A 61 0.94 5.68 3.74
C ALA A 61 2.34 5.57 4.37
N GLY A 62 2.51 6.03 5.61
CA GLY A 62 3.80 5.99 6.30
C GLY A 62 4.35 4.58 6.47
N SER A 63 3.51 3.64 6.90
CA SER A 63 3.92 2.24 7.08
C SER A 63 4.41 1.60 5.78
N SER A 64 3.70 1.82 4.68
CA SER A 64 4.07 1.30 3.35
C SER A 64 5.38 1.90 2.83
N TRP A 65 5.67 3.17 3.14
CA TRP A 65 6.93 3.82 2.79
C TRP A 65 8.12 3.19 3.52
N THR A 66 7.97 2.91 4.82
CA THR A 66 9.01 2.20 5.58
C THR A 66 9.26 0.81 5.01
N THR A 67 8.22 0.05 4.68
CA THR A 67 8.35 -1.26 4.01
C THR A 67 9.08 -1.15 2.68
N CYS A 68 8.74 -0.14 1.87
CA CYS A 68 9.43 0.10 0.60
C CYS A 68 10.92 0.39 0.81
N GLN A 69 11.28 1.26 1.76
CA GLN A 69 12.68 1.56 2.05
C GLN A 69 13.48 0.32 2.50
N LEU A 70 12.87 -0.55 3.31
CA LEU A 70 13.48 -1.81 3.73
C LEU A 70 13.68 -2.77 2.54
N ALA A 71 12.68 -2.88 1.66
CA ALA A 71 12.80 -3.68 0.45
C ALA A 71 13.90 -3.16 -0.49
N PHE A 72 14.08 -1.84 -0.60
CA PHE A 72 15.19 -1.24 -1.34
C PHE A 72 16.56 -1.53 -0.71
N LYS A 73 16.64 -1.63 0.63
CA LYS A 73 17.84 -2.04 1.37
C LYS A 73 18.14 -3.55 1.28
N GLY A 74 17.29 -4.34 0.63
CA GLY A 74 17.50 -5.77 0.42
C GLY A 74 16.87 -6.66 1.49
N ASP A 75 16.00 -6.11 2.34
CA ASP A 75 15.25 -6.88 3.34
C ASP A 75 14.29 -7.86 2.64
N SER A 76 14.38 -9.15 3.00
CA SER A 76 13.60 -10.21 2.35
C SER A 76 12.16 -10.29 2.87
N ASP A 77 11.93 -9.93 4.13
CA ASP A 77 10.59 -9.92 4.74
C ASP A 77 9.76 -8.77 4.18
N ALA A 78 10.39 -7.61 3.99
CA ALA A 78 9.76 -6.47 3.32
C ALA A 78 9.36 -6.80 1.86
N GLN A 79 10.18 -7.57 1.15
CA GLN A 79 9.86 -8.02 -0.21
C GLN A 79 8.68 -9.01 -0.23
N ALA A 80 8.62 -9.94 0.72
CA ALA A 80 7.49 -10.86 0.86
C ALA A 80 6.19 -10.11 1.19
N ALA A 81 6.27 -9.05 1.99
CA ALA A 81 5.13 -8.18 2.26
C ALA A 81 4.63 -7.45 1.00
N LEU A 82 5.53 -6.93 0.16
CA LEU A 82 5.16 -6.28 -1.11
C LEU A 82 4.51 -7.26 -2.09
N ASP A 83 5.06 -8.47 -2.25
CA ASP A 83 4.50 -9.51 -3.12
C ASP A 83 3.08 -9.94 -2.68
N LYS A 84 2.84 -9.94 -1.37
CA LYS A 84 1.51 -10.22 -0.83
C LYS A 84 0.52 -9.09 -1.16
N SER A 85 0.93 -7.83 -1.05
CA SER A 85 0.07 -6.69 -1.39
C SER A 85 -0.26 -6.63 -2.88
N ASP A 86 0.71 -6.89 -3.74
CA ASP A 86 0.57 -7.00 -5.20
C ASP A 86 -0.51 -8.05 -5.58
N LYS A 87 -0.40 -9.27 -5.04
CA LYS A 87 -1.43 -10.32 -5.20
C LYS A 87 -2.82 -9.90 -4.71
N LEU A 88 -2.89 -9.18 -3.60
CA LEU A 88 -4.16 -8.69 -3.07
C LEU A 88 -4.79 -7.65 -4.00
N VAL A 89 -3.99 -6.76 -4.59
CA VAL A 89 -4.46 -5.79 -5.59
C VAL A 89 -5.02 -6.52 -6.81
N ASP A 90 -4.29 -7.51 -7.33
CA ASP A 90 -4.76 -8.32 -8.46
C ASP A 90 -6.07 -9.05 -8.15
N GLU A 91 -6.20 -9.65 -6.96
CA GLU A 91 -7.44 -10.30 -6.54
C GLU A 91 -8.61 -9.31 -6.46
N ILE A 92 -8.38 -8.12 -5.90
CA ILE A 92 -9.39 -7.06 -5.82
C ILE A 92 -9.79 -6.61 -7.23
N LYS A 93 -8.82 -6.40 -8.13
CA LYS A 93 -9.04 -5.99 -9.51
C LYS A 93 -9.84 -7.04 -10.29
N GLU A 94 -9.52 -8.32 -10.10
CA GLU A 94 -10.26 -9.42 -10.69
C GLU A 94 -11.71 -9.45 -10.18
N LYS A 95 -11.91 -9.29 -8.86
CA LYS A 95 -13.26 -9.22 -8.26
C LYS A 95 -14.07 -8.05 -8.78
N ILE A 96 -13.45 -6.89 -8.96
CA ILE A 96 -14.10 -5.70 -9.53
C ILE A 96 -14.48 -5.95 -10.99
N ASN A 97 -13.61 -6.55 -11.80
CA ASN A 97 -13.91 -6.85 -13.21
C ASN A 97 -14.98 -7.94 -13.40
N ARG A 98 -15.20 -8.80 -12.40
CA ARG A 98 -16.26 -9.81 -12.41
C ARG A 98 -17.60 -9.30 -11.87
N ALA A 99 -17.63 -8.13 -11.21
CA ALA A 99 -18.82 -7.51 -10.65
C ALA A 99 -19.49 -6.57 -11.67
#